data_AF-A0A954T3D1-F1
#
_entry.id   AF-A0A954T3D1-F1
#
_cell.length_a   1.000
_cell.length_b   1.000
_cell.length_c   1.000
_cell.angle_alpha   90.00
_cell.angle_beta   90.00
_cell.angle_gamma   90.00
#
_symmetry.space_group_name_H-M   'P 1'
#
loop_
_entity.id
_entity.type
_entity.pdbx_description
1 polymer ?
#
loop_
_entity_poly.entity_id
_entity_poly.type
_entity_poly.pdbx_seq_one_letter_code
_entity_poly.pdbx_strand_id
1 'polypeptide(L)'
;LGILTLGLTCLTCSAELAKPQPLAIAFSLYGLLFWGIRLSLQTILDAKPHLTRWWLTLGYHLLTVLFTSFTALYGWLLYRALCGT
;
A
#
# COMPACT_ATOMS: atom_id res chain seq x y z
N LEU A 1 -11.42 -4.20 -8.40
CA LEU A 1 -11.86 -2.79 -8.47
C LEU A 1 -11.19 -1.91 -7.41
N GLY A 2 -11.24 -2.27 -6.12
CA GLY A 2 -10.74 -1.40 -5.03
C GLY A 2 -9.32 -0.86 -5.17
N ILE A 3 -8.36 -1.66 -5.67
CA ILE A 3 -6.98 -1.20 -5.91
C ILE A 3 -6.92 -0.12 -7.00
N LEU A 4 -7.71 -0.29 -8.07
CA LEU A 4 -7.78 0.69 -9.17
C LEU A 4 -8.41 1.98 -8.66
N THR A 5 -9.49 1.89 -7.88
CA THR A 5 -10.14 3.04 -7.26
C THR A 5 -9.18 3.78 -6.33
N LEU A 6 -8.46 3.06 -5.46
CA LEU A 6 -7.48 3.64 -4.55
C LEU A 6 -6.34 4.34 -5.32
N GLY A 7 -5.82 3.71 -6.37
CA GLY A 7 -4.81 4.30 -7.24
C GLY A 7 -5.31 5.55 -7.96
N LEU A 8 -6.53 5.49 -8.52
CA LEU A 8 -7.15 6.62 -9.20
C LEU A 8 -7.35 7.80 -8.25
N THR A 9 -7.88 7.55 -7.04
CA THR A 9 -8.04 8.57 -6.00
C THR A 9 -6.70 9.21 -5.62
N CYS A 10 -5.62 8.43 -5.54
CA CYS A 10 -4.29 8.99 -5.27
C CYS A 10 -3.81 9.91 -6.40
N LEU A 11 -4.11 9.58 -7.66
CA LEU A 11 -3.73 10.39 -8.81
C LEU A 11 -4.58 11.67 -8.92
N THR A 12 -5.90 11.54 -8.79
CA THR A 12 -6.85 12.66 -8.97
C THR A 12 -6.86 13.62 -7.78
N CYS A 13 -6.66 13.11 -6.56
CA CYS A 13 -6.74 13.90 -5.32
C CYS A 13 -5.37 14.10 -4.66
N SER A 14 -4.26 13.93 -5.41
CA SER A 14 -2.89 14.04 -4.90
C SER A 14 -2.62 15.36 -4.15
N ALA A 15 -3.09 16.49 -4.68
CA ALA A 15 -2.91 17.80 -4.06
C ALA A 15 -3.63 17.94 -2.71
N GLU A 16 -4.79 17.32 -2.55
CA GLU A 16 -5.54 17.30 -1.29
C GLU A 16 -4.94 16.32 -0.28
N LEU A 17 -4.41 15.18 -0.75
CA LEU A 17 -3.73 14.19 0.08
C LEU A 17 -2.37 14.67 0.58
N ALA A 18 -1.75 15.64 -0.09
CA ALA A 18 -0.49 16.25 0.33
C ALA A 18 -0.66 17.29 1.45
N LYS A 19 -1.90 17.76 1.71
CA LYS A 19 -2.18 18.74 2.77
C LYS A 19 -2.31 18.04 4.13
N PRO A 20 -1.85 18.66 5.23
CA PRO A 20 -2.02 18.12 6.58
C PRO A 20 -3.46 18.32 7.06
N GLN A 21 -4.37 17.51 6.54
CA GLN A 21 -5.78 17.51 6.89
C GLN A 21 -6.22 16.14 7.45
N PRO A 22 -7.20 16.09 8.36
CA PRO A 22 -7.61 14.85 9.00
C PRO A 22 -8.03 13.76 8.01
N LEU A 23 -8.60 14.15 6.86
CA LEU A 23 -8.95 13.21 5.80
C LEU A 23 -7.72 12.53 5.17
N ALA A 24 -6.64 13.28 4.93
CA ALA A 24 -5.41 12.75 4.34
C ALA A 24 -4.68 11.80 5.31
N ILE A 25 -4.75 12.11 6.62
CA ILE A 25 -4.26 11.26 7.70
C ILE A 25 -5.04 9.95 7.75
N ALA A 26 -6.38 10.03 7.78
CA ALA A 26 -7.25 8.86 7.81
C ALA A 26 -7.08 7.97 6.57
N PHE A 27 -6.96 8.58 5.39
CA PHE A 27 -6.71 7.87 4.14
C PHE A 27 -5.33 7.19 4.13
N SER A 28 -4.30 7.88 4.63
CA SER A 28 -2.95 7.30 4.73
C SER A 28 -2.88 6.16 5.74
N LEU A 29 -3.57 6.29 6.87
CA LEU A 29 -3.71 5.21 7.85
C LEU A 29 -4.44 4.01 7.25
N TYR A 30 -5.53 4.24 6.51
CA TYR A 30 -6.24 3.19 5.79
C TYR A 30 -5.32 2.47 4.79
N GLY A 31 -4.59 3.23 3.96
CA GLY A 31 -3.63 2.67 3.00
C GLY A 31 -2.54 1.84 3.70
N LEU A 32 -1.95 2.38 4.76
CA LEU A 32 -0.94 1.70 5.57
C LEU A 32 -1.44 0.35 6.10
N LEU A 33 -2.62 0.34 6.73
CA LEU A 33 -3.21 -0.87 7.30
C LEU A 33 -3.61 -1.86 6.21
N PHE A 34 -4.24 -1.39 5.13
CA PHE A 34 -4.68 -2.24 4.02
C PHE A 34 -3.51 -2.98 3.37
N TRP A 35 -2.44 -2.26 3.01
CA TRP A 35 -1.26 -2.87 2.39
C TRP A 35 -0.45 -3.69 3.38
N GLY A 36 -0.32 -3.23 4.63
CA GLY A 36 0.40 -3.95 5.69
C GLY A 36 -0.25 -5.29 6.04
N ILE A 37 -1.56 -5.32 6.26
CA ILE A 37 -2.31 -6.57 6.52
C ILE A 37 -2.17 -7.52 5.32
N ARG A 38 -2.28 -7.00 4.09
CA ARG A 38 -2.13 -7.81 2.88
C ARG A 38 -0.74 -8.42 2.77
N LEU A 39 0.31 -7.67 3.11
CA LEU A 39 1.69 -8.16 3.10
C LEU A 39 1.89 -9.25 4.17
N SER A 40 1.34 -9.05 5.38
CA SER A 40 1.38 -10.07 6.45
C SER A 40 0.59 -11.32 6.09
N LEU A 41 -0.52 -11.21 5.38
CA LEU A 41 -1.27 -12.38 4.90
C LEU A 41 -0.51 -13.15 3.82
N GLN A 42 0.28 -12.47 2.99
CA GLN A 42 1.11 -13.11 1.97
C GLN A 42 2.21 -14.01 2.58
N THR A 43 2.65 -13.75 3.81
CA THR A 43 3.62 -14.62 4.50
C THR A 43 2.95 -15.81 5.18
N ILE A 44 1.68 -15.69 5.59
CA ILE A 44 0.90 -16.76 6.24
C ILE A 44 0.32 -17.72 5.18
N LEU A 45 -0.22 -17.18 4.09
CA LEU A 45 -0.71 -17.97 2.96
C LEU A 45 0.44 -18.16 1.97
N ASP A 46 1.28 -19.17 2.21
CA ASP A 46 2.39 -19.48 1.33
C ASP A 46 1.89 -20.01 -0.02
N ALA A 47 1.87 -19.13 -1.03
CA ALA A 47 1.52 -19.49 -2.39
C ALA A 47 2.66 -20.21 -3.13
N LYS A 48 3.90 -20.16 -2.63
CA LYS A 48 5.10 -20.74 -3.27
C LYS A 48 4.93 -22.17 -3.81
N PRO A 49 4.30 -23.13 -3.10
CA PRO A 49 4.12 -24.49 -3.62
C PRO A 49 3.24 -24.56 -4.88
N HIS A 50 2.45 -23.52 -5.18
CA HIS A 50 1.60 -23.46 -6.36
C HIS A 50 2.20 -22.66 -7.53
N LEU A 51 3.40 -22.10 -7.37
CA LEU A 51 4.08 -21.32 -8.40
C LEU A 51 4.85 -22.22 -9.37
N THR A 52 4.15 -22.77 -10.36
CA THR A 52 4.71 -23.73 -11.34
C THR A 52 5.46 -23.08 -12.51
N ARG A 53 5.36 -21.76 -12.71
CA ARG A 53 6.03 -21.03 -13.81
C ARG A 53 6.86 -19.87 -13.27
N TRP A 54 8.01 -19.62 -13.89
CA TRP A 54 8.95 -18.57 -13.50
C TRP A 54 8.34 -17.16 -13.47
N TRP A 55 7.41 -16.85 -14.39
CA TRP A 55 6.71 -15.55 -14.40
C TRP A 55 5.79 -15.35 -13.19
N LEU A 56 5.22 -16.43 -12.63
CA LEU A 56 4.43 -16.33 -11.41
C LEU A 56 5.33 -15.97 -10.21
N THR A 57 6.56 -16.49 -10.17
CA THR A 57 7.54 -16.16 -9.13
C THR A 57 8.01 -14.72 -9.22
N LEU A 58 8.22 -14.24 -10.44
CA LEU A 58 8.56 -12.84 -10.70
C LEU A 58 7.40 -11.92 -10.30
N GLY A 59 6.15 -12.29 -10.64
CA GLY A 59 4.95 -11.58 -10.21
C GLY A 59 4.79 -11.55 -8.69
N TYR A 60 5.05 -12.67 -8.00
CA TYR A 60 5.00 -12.77 -6.54
C TYR A 60 5.98 -11.79 -5.87
N HIS A 61 7.24 -11.78 -6.30
CA HIS A 61 8.23 -10.83 -5.77
C HIS A 61 7.92 -9.38 -6.12
N LEU A 62 7.49 -9.11 -7.35
CA LEU A 62 7.12 -7.76 -7.78
C LEU A 62 5.93 -7.21 -6.99
N LEU A 63 4.91 -8.03 -6.73
CA LEU A 63 3.79 -7.65 -5.87
C LEU A 63 4.24 -7.39 -4.43
N THR A 64 5.11 -8.23 -3.86
CA THR A 64 5.64 -8.02 -2.51
C THR A 64 6.38 -6.69 -2.41
N VAL A 65 7.25 -6.39 -3.38
CA VAL A 65 7.98 -5.13 -3.43
C VAL A 65 7.01 -3.95 -3.49
N LEU A 66 6.03 -3.98 -4.40
CA LEU A 66 5.00 -2.94 -4.50
C LEU A 66 4.23 -2.72 -3.20
N PHE A 67 3.74 -3.79 -2.56
CA PHE A 67 2.98 -3.67 -1.32
C PHE A 67 3.84 -3.14 -0.17
N THR A 68 5.10 -3.56 -0.11
CA THR A 68 6.08 -3.02 0.86
C THR A 68 6.29 -1.53 0.63
N SER A 69 6.53 -1.12 -0.62
CA SER A 69 6.71 0.29 -0.98
C SER A 69 5.47 1.13 -0.65
N PHE A 70 4.27 0.64 -0.94
CA PHE A 70 3.03 1.35 -0.59
C PHE A 70 2.87 1.48 0.93
N THR A 71 3.12 0.41 1.68
CA THR A 71 3.04 0.41 3.14
C THR A 71 4.02 1.44 3.73
N ALA A 72 5.27 1.43 3.26
CA ALA A 72 6.29 2.38 3.69
C ALA A 72 5.93 3.83 3.32
N LEU A 73 5.41 4.06 2.12
CA LEU A 73 5.02 5.39 1.65
C LEU A 73 3.88 5.97 2.49
N TYR A 74 2.81 5.21 2.70
CA TYR A 74 1.68 5.65 3.52
C TYR A 74 2.09 5.85 4.99
N GLY A 75 2.97 5.00 5.52
CA GLY A 75 3.53 5.17 6.87
C GLY A 75 4.36 6.44 7.00
N TRP A 76 5.19 6.74 6.00
CA TRP A 76 5.97 7.97 5.94
C TRP A 76 5.09 9.22 5.84
N LEU A 77 4.05 9.20 5.00
CA LEU A 77 3.09 10.29 4.88
C LEU A 77 2.35 10.53 6.20
N LEU A 78 1.92 9.47 6.86
CA LEU A 78 1.27 9.55 8.17
C LEU A 78 2.22 10.12 9.23
N TYR A 79 3.46 9.64 9.28
CA TYR A 79 4.47 10.12 10.21
C TYR A 79 4.75 11.62 10.00
N ARG A 80 4.91 12.05 8.75
CA ARG A 80 5.09 13.48 8.42
C ARG A 80 3.89 14.33 8.80
N ALA A 81 2.68 13.82 8.62
CA ALA A 81 1.47 14.54 8.96
C ALA A 81 1.26 14.69 10.47
N LEU A 82 1.76 13.74 11.29
CA LEU A 82 1.65 13.79 12.75
C LEU A 82 2.78 14.58 13.43
N CYS A 83 4.00 14.55 12.88
CA CYS A 83 5.15 15.25 13.47
C CYS A 83 5.34 16.68 12.93
N GLY A 84 4.66 17.04 11.83
CA GLY A 84 4.73 18.35 11.19
C GLY A 84 3.56 19.30 11.49
N THR A 85 2.61 18.88 12.33
CA THR A 85 1.53 19.70 12.93
C THR A 85 1.88 20.08 14.35
#